data_AF-A0A354UUL5-F1
#
_entry.id   AF-A0A354UUL5-F1
#
_cell.length_a   1.000
_cell.length_b   1.000
_cell.length_c   1.000
_cell.angle_alpha   90.00
_cell.angle_beta   90.00
_cell.angle_gamma   90.00
#
_symmetry.space_group_name_H-M   'P 1'
#
loop_
_entity.id
_entity.type
_entity.pdbx_description
1 polymer ?
#
loop_
_entity_poly.entity_id
_entity_poly.type
_entity_poly.pdbx_seq_one_letter_code
_entity_poly.pdbx_strand_id
1 'polypeptide(L)'
;MMVMTAKVNFKKILLGLAAAGALVLALILLLGGGKAEETAAPALNSNDGRVKFLEDFGWQVTTTPTQSSQVRIPEAGSQVFTRYNQLQLSQGFDLSKFAGKKVMRYVYRINNFPGATEPVYATLLIYKNQVIGGDVTDSAPGGQIRTLKMPETPTPKASVPAPTTAAPETTSSLAAK
;
A
#
# COMPACT_ATOMS: atom_id res chain seq x y z
N MET A 1 -23.01 -14.98 -76.68
CA MET A 1 -21.84 -14.40 -76.00
C MET A 1 -21.91 -12.89 -76.22
N MET A 2 -22.19 -12.09 -75.20
CA MET A 2 -22.36 -10.64 -75.32
C MET A 2 -21.40 -9.99 -74.32
N VAL A 3 -20.39 -9.28 -74.83
CA VAL A 3 -19.32 -8.69 -74.04
C VAL A 3 -19.69 -7.22 -73.78
N MET A 4 -20.12 -6.90 -72.56
CA MET A 4 -20.48 -5.54 -72.16
C MET A 4 -19.21 -4.76 -71.80
N THR A 5 -18.77 -3.89 -72.71
CA THR A 5 -17.76 -2.87 -72.44
C THR A 5 -18.38 -1.77 -71.57
N ALA A 6 -18.11 -1.78 -70.27
CA ALA A 6 -18.46 -0.69 -69.38
C ALA A 6 -17.39 0.41 -69.46
N LYS A 7 -17.77 1.61 -69.92
CA LYS A 7 -16.90 2.79 -69.92
C LYS A 7 -16.78 3.31 -68.49
N VAL A 8 -15.67 2.96 -67.83
CA VAL A 8 -15.51 3.20 -66.39
C VAL A 8 -15.12 4.65 -66.13
N ASN A 9 -15.99 5.39 -65.45
CA ASN A 9 -15.74 6.79 -65.10
C ASN A 9 -14.84 6.87 -63.87
N PHE A 10 -13.52 6.91 -64.09
CA PHE A 10 -12.47 6.90 -63.04
C PHE A 10 -12.72 7.88 -61.87
N LYS A 11 -13.34 9.04 -62.11
CA LYS A 11 -13.70 10.00 -61.05
C LYS A 11 -14.72 9.43 -60.05
N LYS A 12 -15.67 8.61 -60.51
CA LYS A 12 -16.68 7.96 -59.67
C LYS A 12 -16.10 6.79 -58.87
N ILE A 13 -15.13 6.08 -59.45
CA ILE A 13 -14.39 5.02 -58.72
C ILE A 13 -13.56 5.62 -57.59
N LEU A 14 -12.83 6.71 -57.87
CA LEU A 14 -12.00 7.34 -56.86
C LEU A 14 -12.83 7.86 -55.67
N LEU A 15 -14.01 8.41 -55.96
CA LEU A 15 -14.95 8.85 -54.92
C LEU A 15 -15.53 7.68 -54.11
N GLY A 16 -15.87 6.57 -54.78
CA GLY A 16 -16.31 5.35 -54.11
C GLY A 16 -15.24 4.73 -53.22
N LEU A 17 -13.98 4.74 -53.66
CA LEU A 17 -12.84 4.23 -52.90
C LEU A 17 -12.54 5.11 -51.67
N ALA A 18 -12.63 6.43 -51.81
CA ALA A 18 -12.47 7.35 -50.68
C ALA A 18 -13.58 7.17 -49.63
N ALA A 19 -14.83 6.99 -50.07
CA ALA A 19 -15.94 6.72 -49.15
C ALA A 19 -15.78 5.38 -48.42
N ALA A 20 -15.33 4.32 -49.10
CA ALA A 20 -15.04 3.04 -48.48
C ALA A 20 -13.87 3.15 -47.47
N GLY A 21 -12.81 3.90 -47.81
CA GLY A 21 -11.68 4.15 -46.90
C GLY A 21 -12.09 4.90 -45.63
N ALA A 22 -12.94 5.93 -45.76
CA ALA A 22 -13.48 6.67 -44.62
C ALA A 22 -14.37 5.77 -43.73
N LEU A 23 -15.15 4.87 -44.33
CA LEU A 23 -16.00 3.94 -43.59
C LEU A 23 -15.19 2.91 -42.81
N VAL A 24 -14.09 2.40 -43.39
CA VAL A 24 -13.16 1.48 -42.73
C VAL A 24 -12.42 2.19 -41.59
N LEU A 25 -11.97 3.44 -41.79
CA LEU A 25 -11.37 4.26 -40.73
C LEU A 25 -12.35 4.52 -39.57
N ALA A 26 -13.60 4.85 -39.88
CA ALA A 26 -14.65 5.02 -38.87
C ALA A 26 -14.92 3.72 -38.10
N LEU A 27 -14.90 2.58 -38.78
CA LEU A 27 -15.05 1.26 -38.14
C LEU A 27 -13.87 0.94 -37.21
N ILE A 28 -12.64 1.26 -37.62
CA ILE A 28 -11.43 1.09 -36.79
C ILE A 28 -11.48 2.01 -35.56
N LEU A 29 -11.99 3.24 -35.69
CA LEU A 29 -12.15 4.15 -34.55
C LEU A 29 -13.28 3.71 -33.60
N LEU A 30 -14.38 3.14 -34.13
CA LEU A 30 -15.49 2.64 -33.31
C LEU A 30 -15.18 1.30 -32.63
N LEU A 31 -14.36 0.43 -33.25
CA LEU A 31 -13.95 -0.86 -32.70
C LEU A 31 -12.61 -0.83 -31.96
N GLY A 32 -11.76 0.16 -32.24
CA GLY A 32 -10.42 0.34 -31.64
C GLY A 32 -10.31 1.53 -30.68
N GLY A 33 -11.37 2.34 -30.55
CA GLY A 33 -11.45 3.51 -29.66
C GLY A 33 -11.84 3.21 -28.22
N GLY A 34 -11.84 1.95 -27.81
CA GLY A 34 -12.08 1.52 -26.45
C GLY A 34 -10.81 1.00 -25.78
N LYS A 35 -9.73 1.79 -25.76
CA LYS A 35 -8.83 1.68 -24.61
C LYS A 35 -9.64 2.15 -23.42
N ALA A 36 -10.39 1.23 -22.82
CA ALA A 36 -10.53 1.26 -21.40
C ALA A 36 -9.10 1.44 -20.89
N GLU A 37 -8.79 2.61 -20.34
CA GLU A 37 -7.88 2.66 -19.21
C GLU A 37 -8.52 1.74 -18.17
N GLU A 38 -8.29 0.44 -18.33
CA GLU A 38 -8.06 -0.42 -17.20
C GLU A 38 -6.98 0.33 -16.45
N THR A 39 -7.41 1.07 -15.43
CA THR A 39 -6.54 1.69 -14.45
C THR A 39 -5.83 0.52 -13.81
N ALA A 40 -4.78 0.03 -14.49
CA ALA A 40 -3.96 -1.04 -14.02
C ALA A 40 -3.47 -0.57 -12.66
N ALA A 41 -3.73 -1.38 -11.64
CA ALA A 41 -3.32 -1.04 -10.29
C ALA A 41 -1.86 -0.56 -10.35
N PRO A 42 -1.54 0.63 -9.80
CA PRO A 42 -0.23 1.22 -9.96
C PRO A 42 0.83 0.21 -9.50
N ALA A 43 1.78 -0.08 -10.38
CA ALA A 43 2.80 -1.08 -10.10
C ALA A 43 3.51 -0.73 -8.79
N LEU A 44 3.70 -1.70 -7.89
CA LEU A 44 4.25 -1.43 -6.55
C LEU A 44 5.71 -0.93 -6.58
N ASN A 45 6.39 -0.99 -7.74
CA ASN A 45 7.68 -0.34 -7.95
C ASN A 45 7.56 1.19 -8.13
N SER A 46 6.38 1.72 -8.45
CA SER A 46 6.11 3.14 -8.51
C SER A 46 5.83 3.67 -7.11
N ASN A 47 6.11 4.96 -6.91
CA ASN A 47 5.80 5.60 -5.65
C ASN A 47 4.30 5.57 -5.34
N ASP A 48 3.48 5.89 -6.33
CA ASP A 48 2.04 5.96 -6.17
C ASP A 48 1.44 4.59 -5.86
N GLY A 49 2.01 3.51 -6.41
CA GLY A 49 1.62 2.14 -6.08
C GLY A 49 1.88 1.80 -4.62
N ARG A 50 3.00 2.27 -4.06
CA ARG A 50 3.32 2.06 -2.64
C ARG A 50 2.43 2.89 -1.71
N VAL A 51 2.18 4.14 -2.06
CA VAL A 51 1.29 5.02 -1.30
C VAL A 51 -0.12 4.41 -1.29
N LYS A 52 -0.64 4.05 -2.46
CA LYS A 52 -1.94 3.40 -2.59
C LYS A 52 -2.01 2.10 -1.80
N PHE A 53 -0.97 1.27 -1.84
CA PHE A 53 -0.92 0.04 -1.04
C PHE A 53 -1.07 0.34 0.45
N LEU A 54 -0.40 1.37 0.97
CA LEU A 54 -0.53 1.77 2.39
C LEU A 54 -1.92 2.35 2.71
N GLU A 55 -2.50 3.12 1.79
CA GLU A 55 -3.88 3.63 1.90
C GLU A 55 -4.91 2.51 1.93
N ASP A 56 -4.72 1.45 1.16
CA ASP A 56 -5.59 0.27 1.17
C ASP A 56 -5.53 -0.47 2.54
N PHE A 57 -4.45 -0.27 3.32
CA PHE A 57 -4.34 -0.69 4.73
C PHE A 57 -4.90 0.33 5.75
N GLY A 58 -5.43 1.45 5.27
CA GLY A 58 -6.00 2.55 6.05
C GLY A 58 -5.00 3.65 6.42
N TRP A 59 -3.73 3.56 6.00
CA TRP A 59 -2.72 4.55 6.37
C TRP A 59 -2.76 5.78 5.47
N GLN A 60 -2.68 6.95 6.10
CA GLN A 60 -2.36 8.19 5.41
C GLN A 60 -0.87 8.46 5.60
N VAL A 61 -0.13 8.56 4.50
CA VAL A 61 1.33 8.73 4.54
C VAL A 61 1.78 9.97 3.79
N THR A 62 3.01 10.42 4.05
CA THR A 62 3.67 11.38 3.17
C THR A 62 3.84 10.79 1.79
N THR A 63 3.56 11.57 0.74
CA THR A 63 3.60 11.07 -0.64
C THR A 63 4.98 10.58 -1.07
N THR A 64 6.05 11.22 -0.60
CA THR A 64 7.44 10.80 -0.85
C THR A 64 7.96 9.96 0.32
N PRO A 65 8.70 8.86 0.06
CA PRO A 65 9.34 8.11 1.12
C PRO A 65 10.40 8.96 1.83
N THR A 66 10.43 8.89 3.15
CA THR A 66 11.48 9.51 3.97
C THR A 66 12.83 8.84 3.76
N GLN A 67 12.83 7.53 3.45
CA GLN A 67 14.04 6.78 3.10
C GLN A 67 13.77 5.78 1.98
N SER A 68 14.73 5.65 1.08
CA SER A 68 14.77 4.63 0.03
C SER A 68 16.15 4.00 0.00
N SER A 69 16.25 2.68 0.16
CA SER A 69 17.55 1.99 0.24
C SER A 69 17.44 0.55 -0.25
N GLN A 70 18.50 0.04 -0.87
CA GLN A 70 18.60 -1.39 -1.17
C GLN A 70 19.15 -2.11 0.06
N VAL A 71 18.47 -3.17 0.51
CA VAL A 71 18.89 -4.00 1.65
C VAL A 71 18.98 -5.45 1.24
N ARG A 72 19.83 -6.23 1.93
CA ARG A 72 19.90 -7.69 1.74
C ARG A 72 19.07 -8.37 2.83
N ILE A 73 18.17 -9.25 2.43
CA ILE A 73 17.47 -10.11 3.39
C ILE A 73 18.51 -11.07 4.00
N PRO A 74 18.63 -11.13 5.34
CA PRO A 74 19.56 -12.04 6.00
C PRO A 74 19.33 -13.49 5.57
N GLU A 75 20.38 -14.29 5.60
CA GLU A 75 20.22 -15.74 5.55
C GLU A 75 19.48 -16.22 6.80
N ALA A 76 18.72 -17.32 6.68
CA ALA A 76 18.04 -17.90 7.84
C ALA A 76 19.06 -18.34 8.90
N GLY A 77 18.68 -18.24 10.18
CA GLY A 77 19.48 -18.77 11.30
C GLY A 77 19.79 -17.78 12.43
N SER A 78 19.55 -16.47 12.25
CA SER A 78 19.61 -15.53 13.37
C SER A 78 18.26 -15.46 14.10
N GLN A 79 18.29 -15.34 15.43
CA GLN A 79 17.07 -15.17 16.24
C GLN A 79 16.33 -13.88 15.89
N VAL A 80 17.07 -12.81 15.56
CA VAL A 80 16.51 -11.52 15.13
C VAL A 80 15.73 -11.68 13.83
N PHE A 81 16.32 -12.32 12.81
CA PHE A 81 15.62 -12.60 11.56
C PHE A 81 14.42 -13.51 11.79
N THR A 82 14.54 -14.54 12.62
CA THR A 82 13.44 -15.48 12.91
C THR A 82 12.25 -14.74 13.51
N ARG A 83 12.47 -13.89 14.51
CA ARG A 83 11.41 -13.08 15.14
C ARG A 83 10.77 -12.11 14.15
N TYR A 84 11.58 -11.44 13.34
CA TYR A 84 11.06 -10.51 12.34
C TYR A 84 10.27 -11.25 11.24
N ASN A 85 10.76 -12.40 10.76
CA ASN A 85 10.03 -13.21 9.78
C ASN A 85 8.72 -13.75 10.34
N GLN A 86 8.66 -14.11 11.62
CA GLN A 86 7.38 -14.48 12.27
C GLN A 86 6.35 -13.34 12.23
N LEU A 87 6.79 -12.10 12.49
CA LEU A 87 5.92 -10.92 12.33
C LEU A 87 5.42 -10.80 10.88
N GLN A 88 6.30 -10.98 9.89
CA GLN A 88 5.93 -10.95 8.49
C GLN A 88 4.96 -12.07 8.10
N LEU A 89 5.18 -13.30 8.60
CA LEU A 89 4.31 -14.46 8.34
C LEU A 89 2.90 -14.23 8.86
N SER A 90 2.75 -13.56 10.00
CA SER A 90 1.44 -13.25 10.59
C SER A 90 0.54 -12.38 9.70
N GLN A 91 1.13 -11.66 8.74
CA GLN A 91 0.44 -10.83 7.75
C GLN A 91 0.55 -11.40 6.32
N GLY A 92 0.95 -12.67 6.17
CA GLY A 92 0.99 -13.40 4.90
C GLY A 92 2.30 -13.25 4.11
N PHE A 93 3.33 -12.63 4.68
CA PHE A 93 4.63 -12.44 4.04
C PHE A 93 5.65 -13.45 4.55
N ASP A 94 6.45 -14.04 3.66
CA ASP A 94 7.50 -14.99 4.03
C ASP A 94 8.85 -14.54 3.49
N LEU A 95 9.65 -13.88 4.33
CA LEU A 95 10.98 -13.39 3.97
C LEU A 95 11.99 -14.53 3.77
N SER A 96 11.73 -15.72 4.32
CA SER A 96 12.66 -16.86 4.15
C SER A 96 12.82 -17.26 2.69
N LYS A 97 11.77 -17.10 1.88
CA LYS A 97 11.77 -17.30 0.41
C LYS A 97 12.70 -16.34 -0.33
N PHE A 98 13.08 -15.24 0.32
CA PHE A 98 13.93 -14.19 -0.23
C PHE A 98 15.28 -14.09 0.50
N ALA A 99 15.66 -15.08 1.30
CA ALA A 99 16.94 -15.15 1.99
C ALA A 99 18.11 -14.90 1.03
N GLY A 100 19.04 -14.04 1.46
CA GLY A 100 20.21 -13.65 0.69
C GLY A 100 19.93 -12.70 -0.49
N LYS A 101 18.67 -12.45 -0.86
CA LYS A 101 18.31 -11.56 -1.97
C LYS A 101 18.43 -10.08 -1.57
N LYS A 102 18.74 -9.24 -2.57
CA LYS A 102 18.66 -7.78 -2.45
C LYS A 102 17.26 -7.30 -2.81
N VAL A 103 16.70 -6.46 -1.97
CA VAL A 103 15.33 -5.92 -2.09
C VAL A 103 15.36 -4.41 -1.84
N MET A 104 14.33 -3.70 -2.30
CA MET A 104 14.19 -2.28 -1.99
C MET A 104 13.40 -2.09 -0.70
N ARG A 105 13.92 -1.26 0.19
CA ARG A 105 13.24 -0.80 1.40
C ARG A 105 12.81 0.65 1.19
N TYR A 106 11.52 0.91 1.37
CA TYR A 106 10.93 2.24 1.36
C TYR A 106 10.32 2.53 2.73
N VAL A 107 10.58 3.70 3.27
CA VAL A 107 10.04 4.14 4.56
C VAL A 107 9.18 5.37 4.31
N TYR A 108 7.97 5.37 4.84
CA TYR A 108 6.98 6.43 4.71
C TYR A 108 6.57 6.92 6.09
N ARG A 109 6.42 8.23 6.27
CA ARG A 109 5.88 8.77 7.51
C ARG A 109 4.36 8.61 7.52
N ILE A 110 3.82 8.03 8.58
CA ILE A 110 2.38 7.91 8.83
C ILE A 110 1.88 9.19 9.51
N ASN A 111 0.75 9.69 9.04
CA ASN A 111 0.12 10.92 9.53
C ASN A 111 -1.13 10.67 10.39
N ASN A 112 -1.70 9.46 10.35
CA ASN A 112 -2.96 9.11 11.03
C ASN A 112 -2.82 7.96 12.03
N PHE A 113 -1.63 7.76 12.63
CA PHE A 113 -1.46 6.72 13.64
C PHE A 113 -2.22 7.10 14.93
N PRO A 114 -3.13 6.26 15.45
CA PRO A 114 -3.92 6.59 16.63
C PRO A 114 -3.06 6.84 17.87
N GLY A 115 -3.21 8.01 18.50
CA GLY A 115 -2.53 8.35 19.75
C GLY A 115 -1.01 8.53 19.64
N ALA A 116 -0.47 8.73 18.42
CA ALA A 116 0.96 8.99 18.24
C ALA A 116 1.39 10.29 18.92
N THR A 117 2.37 10.21 19.83
CA THR A 117 3.07 11.37 20.38
C THR A 117 4.38 11.66 19.66
N GLU A 118 4.92 10.65 18.96
CA GLU A 118 6.17 10.70 18.19
C GLU A 118 5.91 10.29 16.72
N PRO A 119 6.82 10.60 15.78
CA PRO A 119 6.69 10.17 14.40
C PRO A 119 6.62 8.65 14.26
N VAL A 120 5.63 8.17 13.51
CA VAL A 120 5.46 6.74 13.19
C VAL A 120 5.73 6.53 11.70
N TYR A 121 6.39 5.43 11.37
CA TYR A 121 6.79 5.10 10.01
C TYR A 121 6.24 3.76 9.54
N ALA A 122 5.81 3.69 8.27
CA ALA A 122 5.56 2.45 7.55
C ALA A 122 6.77 2.07 6.71
N THR A 123 7.23 0.83 6.85
CA THR A 123 8.29 0.25 6.03
C THR A 123 7.67 -0.74 5.03
N LEU A 124 8.08 -0.65 3.77
CA LEU A 124 7.76 -1.63 2.73
C LEU A 124 9.03 -2.26 2.16
N LEU A 125 9.04 -3.58 2.04
CA LEU A 125 10.08 -4.37 1.37
C LEU A 125 9.55 -4.86 0.04
N ILE A 126 10.23 -4.47 -1.05
CA ILE A 126 9.78 -4.75 -2.41
C ILE A 126 10.84 -5.53 -3.18
N TYR A 127 10.40 -6.64 -3.77
CA TYR A 127 11.20 -7.47 -4.66
C TYR A 127 10.43 -7.75 -5.94
N LYS A 128 11.02 -7.43 -7.10
CA LYS A 128 10.41 -7.63 -8.43
C LYS A 128 8.95 -7.17 -8.51
N ASN A 129 8.69 -5.92 -8.15
CA ASN A 129 7.36 -5.29 -8.18
C ASN A 129 6.32 -5.91 -7.22
N GLN A 130 6.75 -6.72 -6.25
CA GLN A 130 5.87 -7.30 -5.23
C GLN A 130 6.27 -6.81 -3.85
N VAL A 131 5.29 -6.43 -3.02
CA VAL A 131 5.52 -6.29 -1.57
C VAL A 131 5.74 -7.69 -1.00
N ILE A 132 6.90 -7.89 -0.39
CA ILE A 132 7.30 -9.16 0.22
C ILE A 132 7.33 -9.08 1.75
N GLY A 133 7.06 -7.91 2.31
CA GLY A 133 7.09 -7.64 3.74
C GLY A 133 6.91 -6.15 4.02
N GLY A 134 6.57 -5.84 5.27
CA GLY A 134 6.51 -4.48 5.76
C GLY A 134 6.10 -4.43 7.23
N ASP A 135 6.27 -3.27 7.85
CA ASP A 135 5.96 -3.07 9.25
C ASP A 135 5.63 -1.61 9.54
N VAL A 136 5.05 -1.38 10.70
CA VAL A 136 4.86 -0.04 11.27
C VAL A 136 5.72 0.09 12.52
N THR A 137 6.55 1.12 12.57
CA THR A 137 7.50 1.36 13.65
C THR A 137 7.31 2.76 14.23
N ASP A 138 7.15 2.84 15.55
CA ASP A 138 7.17 4.08 16.33
C ASP A 138 8.62 4.50 16.62
N SER A 139 8.92 5.80 16.51
CA SER A 139 10.25 6.36 16.79
C SER A 139 10.50 6.66 18.26
N ALA A 140 9.49 6.52 19.12
CA ALA A 140 9.64 6.72 20.55
C ALA A 140 10.74 5.81 21.15
N PRO A 141 11.39 6.22 22.26
CA PRO A 141 12.26 5.34 23.02
C PRO A 141 11.53 4.04 23.43
N GLY A 142 12.01 2.89 22.98
CA GLY A 142 11.30 1.61 23.14
C GLY A 142 10.23 1.33 22.09
N GLY A 143 10.29 2.04 20.95
CA GLY A 143 9.40 1.90 19.81
C GLY A 143 9.18 0.45 19.39
N GLN A 144 7.93 0.14 19.09
CA GLN A 144 7.50 -1.21 18.76
C GLN A 144 7.35 -1.36 17.25
N ILE A 145 7.87 -2.48 16.73
CA ILE A 145 7.61 -2.93 15.36
C ILE A 145 6.31 -3.74 15.36
N ARG A 146 5.38 -3.37 14.49
CA ARG A 146 4.03 -3.94 14.37
C ARG A 146 3.78 -4.36 12.93
N THR A 147 2.75 -5.19 12.72
CA THR A 147 2.26 -5.51 11.37
C THR A 147 1.74 -4.27 10.65
N LEU A 148 1.61 -4.33 9.32
CA LEU A 148 1.03 -3.24 8.53
C LEU A 148 -0.46 -2.98 8.81
N LYS A 149 -1.19 -3.90 9.44
CA LYS A 149 -2.59 -3.66 9.77
C LYS A 149 -2.70 -2.55 10.82
N MET A 150 -3.56 -1.57 10.55
CA MET A 150 -3.88 -0.51 11.49
C MET A 150 -4.36 -1.11 12.81
N PRO A 151 -3.83 -0.68 13.97
CA PRO A 151 -4.34 -1.12 15.25
C PRO A 151 -5.79 -0.65 15.35
N GLU A 152 -6.69 -1.58 15.68
CA GLU A 152 -8.02 -1.20 16.13
C GLU A 152 -7.83 -0.22 17.29
N THR A 153 -8.42 0.98 17.16
CA THR A 153 -8.34 1.99 18.23
C THR A 153 -8.72 1.27 19.51
N PRO A 154 -7.91 1.33 20.58
CA PRO A 154 -8.36 0.78 21.84
C PRO A 154 -9.62 1.55 22.17
N THR A 155 -10.78 0.88 22.06
CA THR A 155 -11.94 1.27 22.86
C THR A 155 -11.36 1.42 24.25
N PRO A 156 -11.48 2.60 24.88
CA PRO A 156 -10.90 2.79 26.20
C PRO A 156 -11.41 1.62 27.02
N LYS A 157 -10.50 0.74 27.44
CA LYS A 157 -10.83 -0.29 28.41
C LYS A 157 -11.52 0.49 29.51
N ALA A 158 -12.82 0.24 29.68
CA ALA A 158 -13.56 0.77 30.80
C ALA A 158 -12.64 0.60 32.01
N SER A 159 -12.19 1.72 32.57
CA SER A 159 -11.39 1.73 33.77
C SER A 159 -12.18 0.91 34.77
N VAL A 160 -11.73 -0.32 34.99
CA VAL A 160 -12.12 -1.08 36.17
C VAL A 160 -11.77 -0.13 37.31
N PRO A 161 -12.75 0.35 38.09
CA PRO A 161 -12.45 1.29 39.15
C PRO A 161 -11.41 0.63 40.05
N ALA A 162 -10.28 1.31 40.24
CA ALA A 162 -9.28 0.90 41.20
C ALA A 162 -9.98 0.67 42.55
N PRO A 163 -9.69 -0.42 43.27
CA PRO A 163 -10.26 -0.60 44.60
C PRO A 163 -9.82 0.61 45.44
N THR A 164 -10.81 1.36 45.93
CA THR A 164 -10.63 2.36 46.98
C THR A 164 -9.99 1.66 48.17
N THR A 165 -8.67 1.80 48.30
CA THR A 165 -7.98 1.57 49.57
C THR A 165 -8.41 2.69 50.50
N ALA A 166 -9.46 2.45 51.26
CA ALA A 166 -9.76 3.19 52.47
C ALA A 166 -8.58 3.00 53.43
N ALA A 167 -7.91 4.09 53.78
CA ALA A 167 -7.00 4.15 54.92
C ALA A 167 -7.43 5.33 55.81
N PRO A 168 -7.38 5.14 57.15
CA PRO A 168 -8.36 5.67 58.07
C PRO A 168 -8.05 7.09 58.52
N GLU A 169 -9.12 7.80 58.89
CA GLU A 169 -9.09 9.16 59.39
C GLU A 169 -8.44 9.19 60.79
N THR A 170 -7.36 9.96 60.91
CA THR A 170 -6.73 10.29 62.20
C THR A 170 -7.62 11.28 62.93
N THR A 171 -8.46 10.81 63.84
CA THR A 171 -9.15 11.65 64.82
C THR A 171 -8.13 12.22 65.82
N SER A 172 -7.76 13.48 65.63
CA SER A 172 -6.99 14.23 66.63
C SER A 172 -7.92 14.71 67.73
N SER A 173 -7.77 14.10 68.91
CA SER A 173 -8.45 14.42 70.16
C SER A 173 -7.75 15.58 70.85
N LEU A 174 -8.45 16.70 71.11
CA LEU A 174 -8.17 17.52 72.30
C LEU A 174 -9.34 18.46 72.66
N ALA A 175 -10.11 18.09 73.68
CA ALA A 175 -10.92 19.03 74.45
C ALA A 175 -10.98 18.60 75.93
N ALA A 176 -10.46 19.51 76.76
CA ALA A 176 -10.85 19.85 78.13
C ALA A 176 -10.78 18.78 79.25
N LYS A 177 -9.93 19.09 80.23
CA LYS A 177 -10.34 19.11 81.63
C LYS A 177 -9.69 20.28 82.35
#